data_AF-A0A239J0U1-F1
#
_entry.id   AF-A0A239J0U1-F1
#
_cell.length_a   1.000
_cell.length_b   1.000
_cell.length_c   1.000
_cell.angle_alpha   90.00
_cell.angle_beta   90.00
_cell.angle_gamma   90.00
#
_symmetry.space_group_name_H-M   'P 1'
#
loop_
_entity.id
_entity.type
_entity.pdbx_description
1 polymer ?
#
loop_
_entity_poly.entity_id
_entity_poly.type
_entity_poly.pdbx_seq_one_letter_code
_entity_poly.pdbx_strand_id
1 'polypeptide(L)'
;MEAIIFIGIQGSGKSTFYQERFFDTHVRINLDMLKTRHRQHLLRAACLSAGQRFVLDNTNVSREERGETIQLARAARFAVHGYFFEPEPERNLRWNAQRSGKAVIPVKGVLGTLKRLERPRWEEGYDRLFRVTVDVENRFVVEEWVRPGAAKQSG
;
A
#
# COMPACT_ATOMS: atom_id res chain seq x y z
N MET A 1 -10.93 3.78 -13.65
CA MET A 1 -9.52 4.06 -13.30
C MET A 1 -9.33 3.71 -11.84
N GLU A 2 -8.11 3.39 -11.40
CA GLU A 2 -7.91 2.88 -10.04
C GLU A 2 -6.73 3.55 -9.32
N ALA A 3 -6.91 3.72 -8.01
CA ALA A 3 -5.94 4.23 -7.07
C ALA A 3 -5.62 3.10 -6.09
N ILE A 4 -4.38 2.61 -6.16
CA ILE A 4 -3.92 1.52 -5.30
C ILE A 4 -3.23 2.10 -4.08
N ILE A 5 -3.60 1.65 -2.89
CA ILE A 5 -2.97 2.05 -1.62
C ILE A 5 -2.29 0.83 -1.02
N PHE A 6 -0.96 0.85 -0.94
CA PHE A 6 -0.23 -0.17 -0.21
C PHE A 6 -0.19 0.14 1.28
N ILE A 7 -0.41 -0.88 2.11
CA ILE A 7 -0.55 -0.74 3.56
C ILE A 7 0.35 -1.78 4.20
N GLY A 8 1.38 -1.36 4.92
CA GLY A 8 2.27 -2.29 5.61
C GLY A 8 3.61 -1.69 6.00
N ILE A 9 4.32 -2.36 6.89
CA ILE A 9 5.59 -1.87 7.46
C ILE A 9 6.78 -1.97 6.50
N GLN A 10 7.91 -1.37 6.85
CA GLN A 10 9.14 -1.50 6.07
C GLN A 10 9.60 -2.96 6.02
N GLY A 11 10.22 -3.35 4.90
CA GLY A 11 10.60 -4.75 4.68
C GLY A 11 9.40 -5.69 4.44
N SER A 12 8.23 -5.20 4.01
CA SER A 12 7.06 -6.03 3.69
C SER A 12 6.94 -6.44 2.23
N GLY A 13 7.97 -6.20 1.40
CA GLY A 13 7.95 -6.55 -0.02
C GLY A 13 7.18 -5.59 -0.94
N LYS A 14 6.54 -4.53 -0.43
CA LYS A 14 5.77 -3.55 -1.21
C LYS A 14 6.44 -3.07 -2.51
N SER A 15 7.70 -2.64 -2.44
CA SER A 15 8.40 -2.10 -3.61
C SER A 15 8.65 -3.17 -4.67
N THR A 16 8.95 -4.41 -4.27
CA THR A 16 9.07 -5.56 -5.17
C THR A 16 7.72 -5.91 -5.77
N PHE A 17 6.66 -5.95 -4.95
CA PHE A 17 5.30 -6.19 -5.42
C PHE A 17 4.83 -5.14 -6.44
N TYR A 18 5.17 -3.86 -6.23
CA TYR A 18 4.94 -2.82 -7.23
C TYR A 18 5.63 -3.14 -8.56
N GLN A 19 6.93 -3.50 -8.50
CA GLN A 19 7.70 -3.83 -9.69
C GLN A 19 7.09 -5.01 -10.46
N GLU A 20 6.67 -6.06 -9.76
CA GLU A 20 6.10 -7.25 -10.39
C GLU A 20 4.69 -7.07 -10.94
N ARG A 21 3.84 -6.24 -10.31
CA ARG A 21 2.40 -6.22 -10.59
C ARG A 21 1.90 -4.94 -11.25
N PHE A 22 2.60 -3.82 -11.07
CA PHE A 22 2.07 -2.50 -11.41
C PHE A 22 3.04 -1.60 -12.18
N PHE A 23 4.29 -2.02 -12.37
CA PHE A 23 5.34 -1.20 -12.99
C PHE A 23 4.92 -0.66 -14.36
N ASP A 24 4.39 -1.52 -15.23
CA ASP A 24 4.01 -1.14 -16.60
C ASP A 24 2.65 -0.44 -16.71
N THR A 25 1.90 -0.35 -15.60
CA THR A 25 0.48 0.06 -15.64
C THR A 25 0.11 1.24 -14.74
N HIS A 26 0.90 1.51 -13.70
CA HIS A 26 0.59 2.53 -12.70
C HIS A 26 1.79 3.42 -12.42
N VAL A 27 1.54 4.72 -12.26
CA VAL A 27 2.54 5.64 -11.73
C VAL A 27 2.82 5.32 -10.26
N ARG A 28 4.10 5.14 -9.91
CA ARG A 28 4.53 4.98 -8.52
C ARG A 28 4.59 6.32 -7.81
N ILE A 29 3.89 6.44 -6.69
CA ILE A 29 3.96 7.59 -5.79
C ILE A 29 4.56 7.12 -4.47
N ASN A 30 5.87 7.34 -4.25
CA ASN A 30 6.54 7.02 -2.99
C ASN A 30 7.35 8.20 -2.44
N LEU A 31 7.37 8.34 -1.12
CA LEU A 31 8.03 9.46 -0.46
C LEU A 31 9.56 9.36 -0.56
N ASP A 32 10.12 8.14 -0.59
CA ASP A 32 11.57 7.92 -0.67
C ASP A 32 12.18 8.51 -1.95
N MET A 33 11.47 8.47 -3.08
CA MET A 33 11.89 9.09 -4.35
C MET A 33 11.55 10.58 -4.37
N LEU A 34 10.34 10.95 -3.93
CA LEU A 34 9.83 12.32 -4.04
C LEU A 34 10.40 13.27 -2.99
N LYS A 35 11.02 12.74 -1.93
CA LYS A 35 11.72 13.43 -0.83
C LYS A 35 10.83 14.30 0.07
N THR A 36 9.75 14.88 -0.45
CA THR A 36 8.85 15.77 0.32
C THR A 36 7.39 15.42 0.12
N ARG A 37 6.58 15.67 1.15
CA ARG A 37 5.12 15.50 1.10
C ARG A 37 4.45 16.42 0.09
N HIS A 38 5.00 17.63 -0.09
CA HIS A 38 4.52 18.57 -1.11
C HIS A 38 4.64 17.99 -2.53
N ARG A 39 5.80 17.42 -2.89
CA ARG A 39 6.00 16.78 -4.21
C ARG A 39 5.09 15.56 -4.40
N GLN A 40 4.88 14.79 -3.34
CA GLN A 40 3.92 13.68 -3.34
C GLN A 40 2.48 14.16 -3.58
N HIS A 41 2.06 15.23 -2.91
CA HIS A 41 0.74 15.82 -3.11
C HIS A 41 0.54 16.30 -4.55
N LEU A 42 1.53 17.02 -5.11
CA LEU A 42 1.49 17.49 -6.49
C LEU A 42 1.35 16.34 -7.50
N LEU A 43 2.17 15.29 -7.38
CA LEU A 43 2.11 14.15 -8.29
C LEU A 43 0.79 13.38 -8.15
N ARG A 44 0.27 13.22 -6.93
CA ARG A 44 -1.04 12.62 -6.68
C ARG A 44 -2.16 13.45 -7.31
N ALA A 45 -2.16 14.76 -7.12
CA ALA A 45 -3.14 15.67 -7.73
C ALA A 45 -3.09 15.61 -9.26
N ALA A 46 -1.89 15.58 -9.86
CA ALA A 46 -1.73 15.43 -11.31
C ALA A 46 -2.30 14.09 -11.80
N CYS A 47 -2.04 12.98 -11.10
CA CYS A 47 -2.60 11.68 -11.47
C CYS A 47 -4.12 11.67 -11.41
N LEU A 48 -4.69 12.23 -10.34
CA LEU A 48 -6.15 12.33 -10.17
C LEU A 48 -6.77 13.19 -11.29
N SER A 49 -6.17 14.34 -11.60
CA SER A 49 -6.68 15.25 -12.64
C SER A 49 -6.56 14.68 -14.05
N ALA A 50 -5.48 13.95 -14.34
CA ALA A 50 -5.23 13.36 -15.66
C ALA A 50 -5.94 12.00 -15.84
N GLY A 51 -6.50 11.44 -14.76
CA GLY A 51 -7.01 10.08 -14.77
C GLY A 51 -5.93 9.00 -14.82
N GLN A 52 -4.69 9.34 -14.50
CA GLN A 52 -3.60 8.39 -14.52
C GLN A 52 -3.73 7.42 -13.33
N ARG A 53 -3.75 6.11 -13.61
CA ARG A 53 -3.73 5.06 -12.57
C ARG A 53 -2.42 5.16 -11.79
N PHE A 54 -2.50 5.02 -10.47
CA PHE A 54 -1.33 5.16 -9.59
C PHE A 54 -1.34 4.21 -8.41
N VAL A 55 -0.14 3.95 -7.88
CA VAL A 55 0.07 3.23 -6.62
C VAL A 55 0.73 4.16 -5.61
N LEU A 56 0.10 4.32 -4.45
CA LEU A 56 0.69 4.99 -3.29
C LEU A 56 1.55 3.98 -2.50
N ASP A 57 2.83 3.85 -2.90
CA ASP A 57 3.82 2.95 -2.30
C ASP A 57 4.55 3.63 -1.14
N ASN A 58 3.79 3.88 -0.07
CA ASN A 58 4.29 4.28 1.24
C ASN A 58 3.89 3.20 2.26
N THR A 59 4.13 3.44 3.55
CA THR A 59 3.67 2.51 4.61
C THR A 59 2.18 2.62 4.89
N ASN A 60 1.60 3.82 4.84
CA ASN A 60 0.18 4.14 5.01
C ASN A 60 -0.47 3.38 6.19
N VAL A 61 0.18 3.42 7.35
CA VAL A 61 -0.09 2.50 8.47
C VAL A 61 -1.33 2.86 9.27
N SER A 62 -1.69 4.14 9.35
CA SER A 62 -2.89 4.58 10.07
C SER A 62 -4.07 4.82 9.15
N ARG A 63 -5.29 4.73 9.70
CA ARG A 63 -6.52 5.07 8.97
C ARG A 63 -6.51 6.53 8.51
N GLU A 64 -5.98 7.42 9.34
CA GLU A 64 -5.84 8.83 9.04
C GLU A 64 -4.93 9.08 7.82
N GLU A 65 -3.75 8.43 7.77
CA GLU A 65 -2.81 8.54 6.64
C GLU A 65 -3.47 8.13 5.30
N ARG A 66 -4.39 7.15 5.35
CA ARG A 66 -5.11 6.64 4.17
C ARG A 66 -6.30 7.50 3.78
N GLY A 67 -7.02 8.04 4.77
CA GLY A 67 -8.30 8.73 4.60
C GLY A 67 -8.27 9.85 3.55
N GLU A 68 -7.24 10.71 3.59
CA GLU A 68 -7.10 11.81 2.62
C GLU A 68 -7.02 11.29 1.18
N THR A 69 -6.21 10.27 0.93
CA THR A 69 -6.04 9.71 -0.42
C THR A 69 -7.32 9.03 -0.90
N ILE A 70 -8.00 8.29 -0.03
CA ILE A 70 -9.27 7.62 -0.37
C ILE A 70 -10.33 8.66 -0.75
N GLN A 71 -10.49 9.71 0.06
CA GLN A 71 -11.46 10.76 -0.20
C GLN A 71 -11.20 11.46 -1.54
N LEU A 72 -9.94 11.87 -1.80
CA LEU A 72 -9.56 12.52 -3.05
C LEU A 72 -9.75 11.61 -4.27
N ALA A 73 -9.37 10.34 -4.17
CA ALA A 73 -9.55 9.36 -5.25
C ALA A 73 -11.02 9.14 -5.58
N ARG A 74 -11.88 8.98 -4.56
CA ARG A 74 -13.31 8.81 -4.76
C ARG A 74 -13.97 10.06 -5.35
N ALA A 75 -13.59 11.25 -4.90
CA ALA A 75 -14.07 12.51 -5.48
C ALA A 75 -13.71 12.62 -6.98
N ALA A 76 -12.54 12.11 -7.37
CA ALA A 76 -12.11 12.00 -8.76
C ALA A 76 -12.67 10.75 -9.49
N ARG A 77 -13.59 9.99 -8.88
CA ARG A 77 -14.23 8.78 -9.44
C ARG A 77 -13.27 7.62 -9.75
N PHE A 78 -12.15 7.54 -9.03
CA PHE A 78 -11.30 6.35 -9.06
C PHE A 78 -11.90 5.23 -8.21
N ALA A 79 -11.75 3.99 -8.67
CA ALA A 79 -11.89 2.82 -7.81
C ALA A 79 -10.68 2.77 -6.86
N VAL A 80 -10.92 2.55 -5.57
CA VAL A 80 -9.88 2.55 -4.54
C VAL A 80 -9.62 1.13 -4.08
N HIS A 81 -8.41 0.63 -4.31
CA HIS A 81 -8.01 -0.72 -3.92
C HIS A 81 -6.92 -0.67 -2.84
N GLY A 82 -7.14 -1.34 -1.72
CA GLY A 82 -6.15 -1.44 -0.65
C GLY A 82 -5.44 -2.79 -0.66
N TYR A 83 -4.11 -2.79 -0.60
CA TYR A 83 -3.29 -4.00 -0.46
C TYR A 83 -2.63 -3.98 0.91
N PHE A 84 -3.13 -4.81 1.81
CA PHE A 84 -2.60 -4.99 3.16
C PHE A 84 -1.53 -6.07 3.17
N PHE A 85 -0.27 -5.63 3.27
CA PHE A 85 0.89 -6.50 3.42
C PHE A 85 0.98 -6.91 4.89
N GLU A 86 0.56 -8.12 5.18
CA GLU A 86 0.47 -8.60 6.55
C GLU A 86 1.87 -8.64 7.17
N PRO A 87 2.06 -8.03 8.35
CA PRO A 87 3.37 -7.96 8.96
C PRO A 87 3.80 -9.34 9.48
N GLU A 88 5.03 -9.71 9.20
CA GLU A 88 5.75 -10.82 9.82
C GLU A 88 7.06 -10.25 10.37
N PRO A 89 7.06 -9.79 11.63
CA PRO A 89 8.10 -8.90 12.16
C PRO A 89 9.53 -9.42 11.95
N GLU A 90 9.76 -10.72 12.14
CA GLU A 90 11.07 -11.34 11.94
C GLU A 90 11.54 -11.24 10.48
N ARG A 91 10.69 -11.62 9.53
CA ARG A 91 10.99 -11.48 8.09
C ARG A 91 11.16 -10.02 7.70
N ASN A 92 10.28 -9.13 8.18
CA ASN A 92 10.36 -7.71 7.88
C ASN A 92 11.69 -7.10 8.36
N LEU A 93 12.14 -7.44 9.56
CA LEU A 93 13.42 -6.99 10.09
C LEU A 93 14.60 -7.57 9.29
N ARG A 94 14.56 -8.87 8.96
CA ARG A 94 15.58 -9.53 8.14
C ARG A 94 15.72 -8.87 6.77
N TRP A 95 14.62 -8.64 6.06
CA TRP A 95 14.63 -7.97 4.76
C TRP A 95 15.02 -6.50 4.86
N ASN A 96 14.61 -5.81 5.93
CA ASN A 96 15.05 -4.44 6.18
C ASN A 96 16.57 -4.36 6.38
N ALA A 97 17.18 -5.33 7.06
CA ALA A 97 18.63 -5.41 7.27
C ALA A 97 19.42 -5.67 5.98
N GLN A 98 18.79 -6.25 4.96
CA GLN A 98 19.40 -6.47 3.63
C GLN A 98 19.40 -5.22 2.74
N ARG A 99 18.76 -4.13 3.16
CA ARG A 99 18.78 -2.84 2.44
C ARG A 99 20.15 -2.17 2.60
N SER A 100 20.41 -1.12 1.83
CA SER A 100 21.71 -0.44 1.85
C SER A 100 21.61 1.01 2.33
N GLY A 101 22.62 1.45 3.08
CA GLY A 101 22.78 2.84 3.52
C GLY A 101 21.55 3.38 4.27
N LYS A 102 21.08 4.58 3.88
CA LYS A 102 19.93 5.25 4.50
C LYS A 102 18.59 4.52 4.30
N ALA A 103 18.55 3.49 3.44
CA ALA A 103 17.35 2.70 3.24
C ALA A 103 17.12 1.67 4.36
N VAL A 104 18.15 1.32 5.14
CA VAL A 104 18.00 0.46 6.33
C VAL A 104 17.34 1.27 7.43
N ILE A 105 16.17 0.85 7.88
CA ILE A 105 15.47 1.51 8.98
C ILE A 105 15.92 0.92 10.31
N PRO A 106 16.21 1.72 11.35
CA PRO A 106 16.52 1.19 12.68
C PRO A 106 15.39 0.28 13.19
N VAL A 107 15.75 -0.79 13.90
CA VAL A 107 14.78 -1.78 14.45
C VAL A 107 13.64 -1.09 15.20
N LYS A 108 13.97 -0.13 16.08
CA LYS A 108 12.97 0.66 16.81
C LYS A 108 12.00 1.41 15.89
N GLY A 109 12.45 1.88 14.74
CA GLY A 109 11.62 2.56 13.74
C GLY A 109 10.67 1.60 13.02
N VAL A 110 11.13 0.40 12.68
CA VAL A 110 10.28 -0.66 12.10
C VAL A 110 9.21 -1.07 13.11
N LEU A 111 9.59 -1.37 14.35
CA LEU A 111 8.66 -1.75 15.41
C LEU A 111 7.71 -0.61 15.79
N GLY A 112 8.17 0.64 15.76
CA GLY A 112 7.31 1.81 15.95
C GLY A 112 6.28 1.96 14.84
N THR A 113 6.66 1.66 13.59
CA THR A 113 5.72 1.63 12.46
C THR A 113 4.70 0.49 12.60
N LEU A 114 5.14 -0.68 13.07
CA LEU A 114 4.25 -1.82 13.36
C LEU A 114 3.21 -1.50 14.43
N LYS A 115 3.60 -0.82 15.51
CA LYS A 115 2.66 -0.41 16.57
C LYS A 115 1.56 0.55 16.08
N ARG A 116 1.85 1.34 15.06
CA ARG A 116 0.89 2.27 14.43
C ARG A 116 0.06 1.61 13.33
N LEU A 117 0.35 0.36 12.97
CA LEU A 117 -0.34 -0.33 11.88
C LEU A 117 -1.78 -0.66 12.29
N GLU A 118 -2.70 0.05 11.69
CA GLU A 118 -4.13 -0.23 11.76
C GLU A 118 -4.52 -1.07 10.54
N ARG A 119 -5.09 -2.26 10.79
CA ARG A 119 -5.67 -3.11 9.74
C ARG A 119 -6.74 -2.31 8.98
N PRO A 120 -6.71 -2.28 7.63
CA PRO A 120 -7.70 -1.51 6.88
C PRO A 120 -9.10 -2.06 7.10
N ARG A 121 -10.10 -1.21 6.95
CA ARG A 121 -11.50 -1.58 7.06
C ARG A 121 -12.32 -1.04 5.90
N TRP A 122 -13.42 -1.71 5.59
CA TRP A 122 -14.27 -1.36 4.45
C TRP A 122 -14.88 0.05 4.59
N GLU A 123 -15.15 0.50 5.81
CA GLU A 123 -15.73 1.81 6.13
C GLU A 123 -14.79 2.98 5.80
N GLU A 124 -13.52 2.70 5.47
CA GLU A 124 -12.61 3.71 4.95
C GLU A 124 -12.96 4.13 3.52
N GLY A 125 -13.70 3.29 2.76
CA GLY A 125 -14.17 3.62 1.41
C GLY A 125 -13.50 2.85 0.27
N TYR A 126 -12.91 1.68 0.56
CA TYR A 126 -12.31 0.82 -0.47
C TYR A 126 -13.37 0.13 -1.33
N ASP A 127 -13.09 0.03 -2.63
CA ASP A 127 -13.84 -0.79 -3.57
C ASP A 127 -13.38 -2.25 -3.52
N ARG A 128 -12.08 -2.49 -3.31
CA ARG A 128 -11.52 -3.82 -3.04
C ARG A 128 -10.43 -3.76 -1.98
N LEU A 129 -10.34 -4.81 -1.18
CA LEU A 129 -9.27 -4.99 -0.18
C LEU A 129 -8.62 -6.34 -0.41
N PHE A 130 -7.29 -6.35 -0.38
CA PHE A 130 -6.49 -7.55 -0.58
C PHE A 130 -5.57 -7.75 0.61
N ARG A 131 -5.44 -9.00 1.06
CA ARG A 131 -4.35 -9.46 1.93
C ARG A 131 -3.20 -9.88 1.04
N VAL A 132 -1.99 -9.43 1.37
CA VAL A 132 -0.76 -9.86 0.71
C VAL A 132 0.13 -10.52 1.76
N THR A 133 0.49 -11.77 1.51
CA THR A 133 1.47 -12.54 2.28
C THR A 133 2.57 -13.03 1.34
N VAL A 134 3.61 -13.64 1.92
CA VAL A 134 4.72 -14.25 1.17
C VAL A 134 4.84 -15.69 1.62
N ASP A 135 4.84 -16.62 0.65
CA ASP A 135 4.97 -18.06 0.93
C ASP A 135 6.43 -18.44 1.25
N VAL A 136 6.65 -19.73 1.54
CA VAL A 136 7.98 -20.28 1.87
C VAL A 136 8.98 -20.20 0.71
N GLU A 137 8.51 -20.02 -0.52
CA GLU A 137 9.31 -19.87 -1.74
C GLU A 137 9.52 -18.39 -2.11
N ASN A 138 9.18 -17.47 -1.21
CA ASN A 138 9.24 -16.02 -1.41
C ASN A 138 8.31 -15.47 -2.51
N ARG A 139 7.22 -16.17 -2.84
CA ARG A 139 6.21 -15.67 -3.77
C ARG A 139 5.11 -14.92 -3.04
N PHE A 140 4.62 -13.86 -3.68
CA PHE A 140 3.47 -13.13 -3.17
C PHE A 140 2.16 -13.90 -3.36
N VAL A 141 1.48 -14.17 -2.25
CA VAL A 141 0.12 -14.69 -2.22
C VAL A 141 -0.83 -13.52 -1.99
N VAL A 142 -1.83 -13.37 -2.86
CA VAL A 142 -2.78 -12.26 -2.82
C VAL A 142 -4.19 -12.82 -2.68
N GLU A 143 -4.86 -12.47 -1.59
CA GLU A 143 -6.22 -12.93 -1.28
C GLU A 143 -7.15 -11.72 -1.19
N GLU A 144 -8.20 -11.69 -2.02
CA GLU A 144 -9.24 -10.65 -1.89
C GLU A 144 -10.06 -10.90 -0.62
N TRP A 145 -10.27 -9.84 0.16
CA TRP A 145 -11.12 -9.90 1.33
C TRP A 145 -12.57 -10.04 0.92
N VAL A 146 -13.30 -10.92 1.61
CA VAL A 146 -14.74 -10.98 1.47
C VAL A 146 -15.33 -9.69 2.05
N ARG A 147 -16.02 -8.93 1.21
CA ARG A 147 -16.80 -7.77 1.68
C ARG A 147 -17.98 -8.28 2.50
N PRO A 148 -18.16 -7.82 3.75
CA PRO A 148 -19.33 -8.16 4.54
C PRO A 148 -20.61 -7.80 3.78
N GLY A 149 -21.54 -8.75 3.67
CA GLY A 149 -22.80 -8.57 2.96
C GLY A 149 -22.73 -8.78 1.44
N ALA A 150 -21.57 -9.10 0.85
CA ALA A 150 -21.52 -9.62 -0.51
C ALA A 150 -22.03 -11.07 -0.50
N ALA A 151 -23.28 -11.27 -0.91
CA ALA A 151 -23.80 -12.62 -1.16
C ALA A 151 -22.84 -13.36 -2.10
N LYS A 152 -22.47 -14.60 -1.77
CA LYS A 152 -21.73 -15.49 -2.67
C LYS A 152 -22.55 -15.61 -3.96
N GLN A 153 -22.14 -14.93 -5.02
CA GLN A 153 -22.55 -15.33 -6.36
C GLN A 153 -21.71 -16.54 -6.73
N SER A 154 -22.14 -17.71 -6.27
CA SER A 154 -21.78 -18.99 -6.86
C SER A 154 -22.52 -19.12 -8.19
N GLY A 155 -21.78 -18.91 -9.28
CA GLY A 155 -22.09 -19.45 -10.61
C GLY A 155 -21.32 -20.74 -10.82
#